data_AF-A0AA38PC29-F1
#
_entry.id   AF-A0AA38PC29-F1
#
_cell.length_a   1.000
_cell.length_b   1.000
_cell.length_c   1.000
_cell.angle_alpha   90.00
_cell.angle_beta   90.00
_cell.angle_gamma   90.00
#
_symmetry.space_group_name_H-M   'P 1'
#
loop_
_entity.id
_entity.type
_entity.pdbx_description
1 polymer ?
#
loop_
_entity_poly.entity_id
_entity_poly.type
_entity_poly.pdbx_seq_one_letter_code
_entity_poly.pdbx_strand_id
1 'polypeptide(L)'
;MPLLDLIAAPFGPFSDSSLLSEDFPKLIRAPNKLQLRNVYMESRGKFTGLDYTEYVATPPKKTSPVKFYGILRIEDLQWLSPEGLELLQDALRERDKQLHRNLKESRLTLQSLYGTMPGTGSKISVWIYCRKNLQASFLTKEGHYQGEVILQSFFGKPKPRPLFWCIRSFYIKTVSLSRNYLEHWRFYDFVKQLHLKDPSFPLKERTPRHIMLALKHRFRVDAKHHRDEFDAEIDSDVDEEGNTKIPRFPRHVSSAEIYGAMASHAEWFLAQQLASTHSSHTYVNLKEWHKFCLKVKEVKSTKRRLQRAKRPWRTWIWSDLYIPPSKKRGRPATQTGTIDLSPFGAVPGGWDARIQKRCIDYEFPEFGDEGYLNEEVEDHAVHGRPIYDRDMPSEDSSPPPDSSSDDSDYNVPWINKIPLWLMQDPVMRPGQVRWTCPDQKCRYHLDLLEMRRSTKFSDPEYDFLRNDSLNVGDIPVQELLLGIIEEHYHEHYMRLGFNVVKSTTGNMKPKVRVVRWEPDRESENDHSDEDLKVKEEYMDL
;
A
#
# COMPACT_ATOMS: atom_id res chain seq x y z
N MET A 1 3.15 -9.98 37.03
CA MET A 1 2.96 -10.08 35.57
C MET A 1 4.21 -10.69 34.96
N PRO A 2 4.10 -11.43 33.84
CA PRO A 2 5.26 -12.01 33.17
C PRO A 2 6.20 -10.92 32.62
N LEU A 3 7.51 -11.19 32.66
CA LEU A 3 8.59 -10.35 32.12
C LEU A 3 8.35 -9.92 30.66
N LEU A 4 7.61 -10.74 29.91
CA LEU A 4 7.22 -10.48 28.52
C LEU A 4 6.41 -9.19 28.37
N ASP A 5 5.49 -8.89 29.30
CA ASP A 5 4.64 -7.70 29.23
C ASP A 5 5.45 -6.42 29.37
N LEU A 6 6.52 -6.46 30.17
CA LEU A 6 7.41 -5.32 30.41
C LEU A 6 8.16 -4.88 29.14
N ILE A 7 8.54 -5.87 28.32
CA ILE A 7 9.39 -5.69 27.13
C ILE A 7 8.60 -5.72 25.81
N ALA A 8 7.33 -6.09 25.84
CA ALA A 8 6.47 -6.18 24.66
C ALA A 8 6.36 -4.84 23.93
N ALA A 9 6.24 -3.74 24.69
CA ALA A 9 6.21 -2.39 24.13
C ALA A 9 7.63 -1.82 23.97
N PRO A 10 7.95 -1.15 22.84
CA PRO A 10 9.25 -0.49 22.69
C PRO A 10 9.43 0.67 23.69
N PHE A 11 10.67 0.94 24.12
CA PHE A 11 11.03 2.09 24.96
C PHE A 11 11.33 3.34 24.11
N GLY A 12 11.28 4.55 24.71
CA GLY A 12 11.65 5.80 24.02
C GLY A 12 10.47 6.72 23.68
N PRO A 13 10.62 7.66 22.72
CA PRO A 13 11.68 7.72 21.71
C PRO A 13 13.02 8.29 22.19
N PHE A 14 14.13 7.72 21.72
CA PHE A 14 15.48 8.19 21.98
C PHE A 14 16.14 8.71 20.70
N SER A 15 17.07 9.66 20.82
CA SER A 15 17.85 10.10 19.66
C SER A 15 18.98 9.10 19.40
N ASP A 16 19.32 8.88 18.12
CA ASP A 16 20.45 8.04 17.76
C ASP A 16 21.74 8.47 18.46
N SER A 17 22.00 9.77 18.52
CA SER A 17 23.17 10.35 19.20
C SER A 17 23.23 10.15 20.72
N SER A 18 22.11 9.97 21.42
CA SER A 18 22.11 9.81 22.88
C SER A 18 22.12 8.35 23.30
N LEU A 19 21.57 7.47 22.46
CA LEU A 19 21.39 6.07 22.79
C LEU A 19 22.57 5.20 22.36
N LEU A 20 23.11 5.45 21.17
CA LEU A 20 24.07 4.54 20.53
C LEU A 20 25.52 4.91 20.85
N SER A 21 26.39 3.90 20.93
CA SER A 21 27.83 4.07 21.13
C SER A 21 28.54 4.53 19.85
N GLU A 22 29.73 5.14 19.97
CA GLU A 22 30.53 5.53 18.80
C GLU A 22 31.03 4.32 17.97
N ASP A 23 31.13 3.16 18.63
CA ASP A 23 31.49 1.87 18.05
C ASP A 23 30.29 1.12 17.46
N PHE A 24 29.11 1.77 17.40
CA PHE A 24 27.93 1.19 16.80
C PHE A 24 28.22 0.72 15.35
N PRO A 25 27.76 -0.49 14.96
CA PRO A 25 28.16 -1.10 13.70
C PRO A 25 27.87 -0.21 12.48
N LYS A 26 28.92 0.07 11.69
CA LYS A 26 28.87 1.00 10.54
C LYS A 26 28.10 0.45 9.35
N LEU A 27 28.32 -0.84 9.09
CA LEU A 27 27.86 -1.53 7.91
C LEU A 27 27.85 -2.99 8.29
N ILE A 28 26.69 -3.52 8.61
CA ILE A 28 26.63 -4.95 8.77
C ILE A 28 26.30 -5.52 7.39
N ARG A 29 27.35 -6.07 6.76
CA ARG A 29 27.19 -7.01 5.66
C ARG A 29 26.22 -8.10 6.13
N ALA A 30 25.47 -8.69 5.21
CA ALA A 30 24.63 -9.83 5.54
C ALA A 30 25.45 -10.85 6.38
N PRO A 31 24.91 -11.37 7.50
CA PRO A 31 23.48 -11.38 7.85
C PRO A 31 22.95 -10.24 8.73
N ASN A 32 23.75 -9.56 9.56
CA ASN A 32 23.18 -8.73 10.65
C ASN A 32 22.81 -7.29 10.25
N LYS A 33 22.17 -7.04 9.10
CA LYS A 33 21.83 -5.66 8.66
C LYS A 33 21.09 -4.87 9.76
N LEU A 34 21.39 -3.59 9.91
CA LEU A 34 20.67 -2.71 10.83
C LEU A 34 19.23 -2.52 10.33
N GLN A 35 18.27 -3.13 11.01
CA GLN A 35 16.87 -3.12 10.59
C GLN A 35 16.01 -2.24 11.49
N LEU A 36 15.18 -1.41 10.87
CA LEU A 36 14.12 -0.66 11.55
C LEU A 36 12.75 -1.20 11.14
N ARG A 37 11.86 -1.34 12.13
CA ARG A 37 10.45 -1.71 11.94
C ARG A 37 9.54 -0.53 12.22
N ASN A 38 8.34 -0.55 11.65
CA ASN A 38 7.28 0.43 11.87
C ASN A 38 7.75 1.89 11.65
N VAL A 39 8.52 2.12 10.60
CA VAL A 39 9.17 3.40 10.37
C VAL A 39 8.15 4.47 9.99
N TYR A 40 8.16 5.60 10.68
CA TYR A 40 7.43 6.78 10.25
C TYR A 40 8.32 7.99 10.05
N MET A 41 7.91 8.86 9.13
CA MET A 41 8.67 10.05 8.76
C MET A 41 7.90 11.30 9.12
N GLU A 42 8.61 12.31 9.58
CA GLU A 42 8.05 13.59 9.98
C GLU A 42 8.84 14.75 9.34
N SER A 43 8.12 15.77 8.88
CA SER A 43 8.69 17.06 8.52
C SER A 43 7.79 18.19 9.04
N ARG A 44 8.39 19.13 9.78
CA ARG A 44 7.67 20.25 10.43
C ARG A 44 6.49 19.82 11.33
N GLY A 45 6.64 18.79 12.15
CA GLY A 45 5.54 18.35 13.04
C GLY A 45 4.46 17.52 12.35
N LYS A 46 4.62 17.18 11.06
CA LYS A 46 3.60 16.48 10.26
C LYS A 46 4.16 15.21 9.64
N PHE A 47 3.33 14.18 9.57
CA PHE A 47 3.64 12.95 8.81
C PHE A 47 4.00 13.31 7.37
N THR A 48 5.07 12.69 6.87
CA THR A 48 5.53 12.78 5.49
C THR A 48 5.87 11.38 4.98
N GLY A 49 6.18 11.28 3.69
CA GLY A 49 6.73 10.07 3.10
C GLY A 49 7.70 10.41 1.97
N LEU A 50 8.21 9.36 1.31
CA LEU A 50 9.25 9.47 0.30
C LEU A 50 8.80 10.25 -0.95
N ASP A 51 7.49 10.28 -1.25
CA ASP A 51 6.92 11.05 -2.36
C ASP A 51 7.18 12.57 -2.22
N TYR A 52 7.49 13.04 -1.01
CA TYR A 52 7.62 14.45 -0.67
C TYR A 52 9.06 14.86 -0.37
N THR A 53 9.87 13.89 0.01
CA THR A 53 11.24 14.11 0.50
C THR A 53 12.29 13.75 -0.53
N GLU A 54 11.96 12.88 -1.48
CA GLU A 54 12.86 12.44 -2.53
C GLU A 54 12.62 13.22 -3.84
N TYR A 55 13.73 13.58 -4.50
CA TYR A 55 13.74 14.32 -5.75
C TYR A 55 14.67 13.61 -6.72
N VAL A 56 14.31 13.58 -8.01
CA VAL A 56 15.14 12.99 -9.06
C VAL A 56 16.45 13.77 -9.22
N ALA A 57 16.35 15.10 -9.20
CA ALA A 57 17.48 16.01 -9.32
C ALA A 57 17.72 16.77 -8.01
N THR A 58 18.27 17.98 -8.10
CA THR A 58 18.55 18.80 -6.91
C THR A 58 17.24 19.21 -6.23
N PRO A 59 17.09 18.98 -4.91
CA PRO A 59 15.91 19.42 -4.18
C PRO A 59 15.78 20.96 -4.21
N PRO A 60 14.57 21.52 -3.98
CA PRO A 60 14.40 22.96 -3.81
C PRO A 60 15.31 23.50 -2.71
N LYS A 61 15.85 24.73 -2.88
CA LYS A 61 16.79 25.37 -1.92
C LYS A 61 16.30 25.39 -0.46
N LYS A 62 14.99 25.32 -0.23
CA LYS A 62 14.36 25.36 1.09
C LYS A 62 13.57 24.07 1.36
N THR A 63 14.26 22.94 1.47
CA THR A 63 13.67 21.73 2.04
C THR A 63 13.72 21.78 3.56
N SER A 64 12.70 21.21 4.19
CA SER A 64 12.65 21.13 5.65
C SER A 64 13.39 19.89 6.10
N PRO A 65 14.07 19.90 7.25
CA PRO A 65 14.69 18.71 7.77
C PRO A 65 13.63 17.62 7.94
N VAL A 66 14.01 16.41 7.56
CA VAL A 66 13.18 15.23 7.68
C VAL A 66 13.73 14.40 8.82
N LYS A 67 12.87 14.06 9.77
CA LYS A 67 13.16 13.08 10.81
C LYS A 67 12.47 11.78 10.45
N PHE A 68 13.09 10.66 10.78
CA PHE A 68 12.41 9.38 10.77
C PHE A 68 12.56 8.70 12.11
N TYR A 69 11.53 7.97 12.48
CA TYR A 69 11.40 7.25 13.72
C TYR A 69 11.21 5.78 13.35
N GLY A 70 11.83 4.87 14.08
CA GLY A 70 11.69 3.44 13.84
C GLY A 70 11.90 2.65 15.10
N ILE A 71 11.40 1.42 15.12
CA ILE A 71 11.67 0.46 16.18
C ILE A 71 12.96 -0.28 15.83
N LEU A 72 13.98 -0.09 16.65
CA LEU A 72 15.23 -0.84 16.63
C LEU A 72 15.18 -1.91 17.72
N ARG A 73 15.51 -3.15 17.39
CA ARG A 73 15.72 -4.22 18.38
C ARG A 73 17.20 -4.21 18.76
N ILE A 74 17.50 -4.02 20.04
CA ILE A 74 18.89 -3.98 20.52
C ILE A 74 19.37 -5.42 20.70
N GLU A 75 20.21 -5.92 19.80
CA GLU A 75 20.70 -7.31 19.90
C GLU A 75 21.86 -7.45 20.89
N ASP A 76 22.69 -6.40 20.98
CA ASP A 76 23.89 -6.34 21.81
C ASP A 76 23.90 -5.06 22.65
N LEU A 77 24.19 -5.17 23.95
CA LEU A 77 24.28 -4.03 24.86
C LEU A 77 25.50 -3.15 24.54
N GLN A 78 26.52 -3.67 23.85
CA GLN A 78 27.67 -2.88 23.37
C GLN A 78 27.29 -1.83 22.32
N TRP A 79 26.10 -1.96 21.72
CA TRP A 79 25.55 -0.94 20.81
C TRP A 79 25.18 0.35 21.52
N LEU A 80 24.99 0.30 22.84
CA LEU A 80 24.57 1.44 23.65
C LEU A 80 25.79 2.22 24.15
N SER A 81 25.71 3.54 24.13
CA SER A 81 26.68 4.36 24.86
C SER A 81 26.50 4.13 26.37
N PRO A 82 27.49 4.46 27.23
CA PRO A 82 27.31 4.38 28.68
C PRO A 82 26.08 5.16 29.16
N GLU A 83 25.90 6.37 28.64
CA GLU A 83 24.73 7.22 28.88
C GLU A 83 23.43 6.57 28.37
N GLY A 84 23.45 5.99 27.18
CA GLY A 84 22.32 5.30 26.58
C GLY A 84 21.90 4.05 27.35
N LEU A 85 22.88 3.32 27.92
CA LEU A 85 22.66 2.17 28.78
C LEU A 85 21.95 2.59 30.08
N GLU A 86 22.42 3.64 30.73
CA GLU A 86 21.80 4.20 31.93
C GLU A 86 20.38 4.69 31.66
N LEU A 87 20.20 5.51 30.61
CA LEU A 87 18.88 6.02 30.19
C LEU A 87 17.87 4.90 29.94
N LEU A 88 18.29 3.84 29.25
CA LEU A 88 17.42 2.73 28.92
C LEU A 88 17.13 1.84 30.13
N GLN A 89 18.10 1.68 31.03
CA GLN A 89 17.91 0.96 32.29
C GLN A 89 16.97 1.69 33.25
N ASP A 90 17.06 3.02 33.31
CA ASP A 90 16.14 3.82 34.11
C ASP A 90 14.72 3.77 33.53
N ALA A 91 14.58 3.82 32.20
CA ALA A 91 13.29 3.62 31.55
C ALA A 91 12.69 2.21 31.81
N LEU A 92 13.54 1.18 31.86
CA LEU A 92 13.13 -0.18 32.23
C LEU A 92 12.60 -0.24 33.67
N ARG A 93 13.36 0.32 34.61
CA ARG A 93 13.00 0.35 36.04
C ARG A 93 11.73 1.14 36.30
N GLU A 94 11.57 2.27 35.61
CA GLU A 94 10.38 3.11 35.73
C GLU A 94 9.13 2.37 35.23
N ARG A 95 9.22 1.71 34.07
CA ARG A 95 8.10 0.89 33.57
C ARG A 95 7.77 -0.29 34.49
N ASP A 96 8.78 -0.92 35.08
CA ASP A 96 8.58 -2.00 36.04
C ASP A 96 7.86 -1.53 37.32
N LYS A 97 8.24 -0.35 37.86
CA LYS A 97 7.51 0.29 38.97
C LYS A 97 6.06 0.60 38.61
N GLN A 98 5.79 1.08 37.39
CA GLN A 98 4.43 1.38 36.93
C GLN A 98 3.55 0.13 36.84
N LEU A 99 4.11 -0.99 36.35
CA LEU A 99 3.40 -2.27 36.27
C LEU A 99 3.23 -2.92 37.65
N HIS A 100 4.18 -2.73 38.55
CA HIS A 100 4.17 -3.29 39.90
C HIS A 100 4.08 -2.21 40.98
N ARG A 101 2.88 -1.67 41.19
CA ARG A 101 2.62 -0.56 42.14
C ARG A 101 3.14 -0.78 43.58
N ASN A 102 3.34 -2.03 43.99
CA ASN A 102 3.83 -2.39 45.32
C ASN A 102 5.37 -2.38 45.44
N LEU A 103 6.10 -2.26 44.34
CA LEU A 103 7.57 -2.20 44.32
C LEU A 103 8.04 -0.79 44.65
N LYS A 104 8.70 -0.61 45.81
CA LYS A 104 9.35 0.66 46.17
C LYS A 104 10.49 1.00 45.19
N GLU A 105 11.27 -0.01 44.81
CA GLU A 105 12.41 0.13 43.90
C GLU A 105 12.52 -1.10 43.00
N SER A 106 12.69 -0.88 41.69
CA SER A 106 13.00 -1.95 40.74
C SER A 106 14.50 -2.23 40.76
N ARG A 107 14.87 -3.50 40.95
CA ARG A 107 16.26 -3.98 40.88
C ARG A 107 16.63 -4.52 39.49
N LEU A 108 15.73 -4.40 38.51
CA LEU A 108 16.00 -4.88 37.16
C LEU A 108 17.16 -4.09 36.53
N THR A 109 18.03 -4.84 35.88
CA THR A 109 19.14 -4.31 35.08
C THR A 109 19.07 -4.87 33.66
N LEU A 110 19.56 -4.13 32.68
CA LEU A 110 19.60 -4.61 31.30
C LEU A 110 20.44 -5.87 31.16
N GLN A 111 21.53 -5.98 31.92
CA GLN A 111 22.37 -7.18 31.98
C GLN A 111 21.59 -8.41 32.48
N SER A 112 20.79 -8.25 33.54
CA SER A 112 19.95 -9.36 34.05
C SER A 112 18.90 -9.80 33.03
N LEU A 113 18.38 -8.87 32.23
CA LEU A 113 17.37 -9.14 31.20
C LEU A 113 17.95 -9.85 29.98
N TYR A 114 19.14 -9.43 29.54
CA TYR A 114 19.83 -9.99 28.36
C TYR A 114 20.53 -11.33 28.65
N GLY A 115 20.66 -11.71 29.92
CA GLY A 115 21.36 -12.92 30.32
C GLY A 115 22.89 -12.80 30.17
N THR A 116 23.60 -13.82 30.65
CA THR A 116 25.06 -13.86 30.64
C THR A 116 25.63 -14.54 29.39
N MET A 117 24.85 -15.38 28.70
CA MET A 117 25.30 -16.11 27.51
C MET A 117 24.76 -15.48 26.22
N PRO A 118 25.56 -15.39 25.15
CA PRO A 118 25.08 -14.96 23.84
C PRO A 118 23.86 -15.77 23.39
N GLY A 119 22.82 -15.09 22.92
CA GLY A 119 21.56 -15.71 22.49
C GLY A 119 20.59 -16.10 23.61
N THR A 120 21.00 -16.02 24.88
CA THR A 120 20.07 -16.13 26.01
C THR A 120 19.42 -14.78 26.33
N GLY A 121 18.39 -14.80 27.15
CA GLY A 121 17.71 -13.61 27.64
C GLY A 121 16.72 -12.97 26.66
N SER A 122 16.12 -11.88 27.12
CA SER A 122 15.11 -11.12 26.39
C SER A 122 15.72 -9.87 25.76
N LYS A 123 15.46 -9.66 24.48
CA LYS A 123 15.90 -8.46 23.75
C LYS A 123 14.83 -7.37 23.86
N ILE A 124 15.25 -6.13 24.08
CA ILE A 124 14.35 -4.99 24.11
C ILE A 124 14.29 -4.27 22.78
N SER A 125 13.13 -3.72 22.51
CA SER A 125 12.89 -2.85 21.37
C SER A 125 12.86 -1.40 21.82
N VAL A 126 13.39 -0.50 21.02
CA VAL A 126 13.44 0.94 21.29
C VAL A 126 12.95 1.72 20.08
N TRP A 127 12.15 2.74 20.31
CA TRP A 127 11.90 3.79 19.33
C TRP A 127 13.14 4.68 19.25
N ILE A 128 13.80 4.64 18.11
CA ILE A 128 14.91 5.53 17.78
C ILE A 128 14.39 6.59 16.81
N TYR A 129 14.87 7.81 16.94
CA TYR A 129 14.67 8.84 15.93
C TYR A 129 16.00 9.36 15.40
N CYS A 130 16.02 9.54 14.09
CA CYS A 130 17.20 9.89 13.32
C CYS A 130 16.86 11.08 12.41
N ARG A 131 17.87 11.89 12.07
CA ARG A 131 17.75 12.91 11.03
C ARG A 131 18.09 12.26 9.68
N LYS A 132 17.22 12.41 8.68
CA LYS A 132 17.51 11.96 7.32
C LYS A 132 18.41 12.99 6.65
N ASN A 133 19.59 12.56 6.21
CA ASN A 133 20.57 13.47 5.63
C ASN A 133 20.76 13.27 4.12
N LEU A 134 20.64 12.05 3.62
CA LEU A 134 20.75 11.74 2.19
C LEU A 134 19.42 11.22 1.63
N GLN A 135 19.37 11.07 0.30
CA GLN A 135 18.23 10.48 -0.38
C GLN A 135 18.04 9.02 0.03
N ALA A 136 16.79 8.56 0.05
CA ALA A 136 16.49 7.15 0.23
C ALA A 136 17.05 6.35 -0.95
N SER A 137 17.54 5.14 -0.67
CA SER A 137 18.05 4.21 -1.68
C SER A 137 17.11 3.02 -1.73
N PHE A 138 16.53 2.76 -2.90
CA PHE A 138 15.66 1.61 -3.16
C PHE A 138 15.82 1.21 -4.62
N LEU A 139 16.25 -0.04 -4.88
CA LEU A 139 16.55 -0.55 -6.23
C LEU A 139 17.58 0.29 -7.03
N THR A 140 18.35 1.14 -6.35
CA THR A 140 19.36 2.03 -6.95
C THR A 140 20.76 1.46 -6.97
N LYS A 141 21.08 0.57 -6.01
CA LYS A 141 22.42 0.02 -5.82
C LYS A 141 22.40 -1.47 -6.11
N GLU A 142 23.29 -1.91 -6.98
CA GLU A 142 23.61 -3.33 -7.16
C GLU A 142 24.40 -3.83 -5.95
N GLY A 143 24.17 -5.07 -5.54
CA GLY A 143 24.86 -5.72 -4.42
C GLY A 143 24.04 -5.79 -3.13
N HIS A 144 24.66 -5.45 -1.99
CA HIS A 144 24.23 -5.87 -0.64
C HIS A 144 22.81 -5.48 -0.17
N TYR A 145 22.16 -4.53 -0.83
CA TYR A 145 20.84 -3.99 -0.44
C TYR A 145 19.79 -4.12 -1.55
N GLN A 146 19.96 -5.08 -2.46
CA GLN A 146 19.01 -5.29 -3.55
C GLN A 146 17.61 -5.59 -2.99
N GLY A 147 16.60 -4.85 -3.46
CA GLY A 147 15.21 -4.99 -3.01
C GLY A 147 14.87 -4.31 -1.67
N GLU A 148 15.84 -3.71 -0.97
CA GLU A 148 15.61 -3.10 0.35
C GLU A 148 15.55 -1.56 0.25
N VAL A 149 14.68 -0.96 1.08
CA VAL A 149 14.66 0.49 1.26
C VAL A 149 15.67 0.87 2.34
N ILE A 150 16.62 1.73 1.99
CA ILE A 150 17.66 2.20 2.90
C ILE A 150 17.49 3.69 3.18
N LEU A 151 17.41 4.05 4.45
CA LEU A 151 17.50 5.44 4.92
C LEU A 151 18.86 5.70 5.54
N GLN A 152 19.35 6.93 5.41
CA GLN A 152 20.67 7.30 5.92
C GLN A 152 20.59 8.48 6.88
N SER A 153 21.23 8.31 8.03
CA SER A 153 21.49 9.37 9.01
C SER A 153 22.99 9.60 9.18
N PHE A 154 23.36 10.74 9.76
CA PHE A 154 24.72 11.01 10.21
C PHE A 154 24.79 10.96 11.73
N PHE A 155 25.72 10.15 12.25
CA PHE A 155 25.91 9.88 13.67
C PHE A 155 27.36 10.12 14.10
N GLY A 156 27.55 10.50 15.36
CA GLY A 156 28.87 10.76 15.97
C GLY A 156 29.34 12.21 15.83
N LYS A 157 30.16 12.64 16.79
CA LYS A 157 30.90 13.91 16.81
C LYS A 157 32.35 13.63 17.22
N PRO A 158 33.35 14.40 16.74
CA PRO A 158 33.24 15.57 15.87
C PRO A 158 33.11 15.23 14.38
N LYS A 159 33.42 14.00 13.98
CA LYS A 159 33.38 13.55 12.58
C LYS A 159 32.13 12.70 12.34
N PRO A 160 31.00 13.30 11.89
CA PRO A 160 29.78 12.55 11.63
C PRO A 160 30.03 11.47 10.58
N ARG A 161 29.60 10.26 10.87
CA ARG A 161 29.69 9.07 10.01
C ARG A 161 28.31 8.67 9.54
N PRO A 162 28.18 8.19 8.29
CA PRO A 162 26.90 7.72 7.79
C PRO A 162 26.48 6.39 8.44
N LEU A 163 25.22 6.31 8.87
CA LEU A 163 24.56 5.06 9.25
C LEU A 163 23.50 4.71 8.22
N PHE A 164 23.47 3.43 7.82
CA PHE A 164 22.55 2.91 6.82
C PHE A 164 21.50 2.03 7.51
N TRP A 165 20.25 2.46 7.47
CA TRP A 165 19.12 1.79 8.10
C TRP A 165 18.31 1.05 7.04
N CYS A 166 18.28 -0.28 7.13
CA CYS A 166 17.40 -1.12 6.33
C CYS A 166 15.98 -1.07 6.89
N ILE A 167 15.03 -0.61 6.08
CA ILE A 167 13.65 -0.43 6.50
C ILE A 167 12.89 -1.71 6.23
N ARG A 168 12.58 -2.46 7.28
CA ARG A 168 11.83 -3.71 7.18
C ARG A 168 10.33 -3.46 7.03
N SER A 169 9.79 -2.45 7.70
CA SER A 169 8.39 -2.07 7.57
C SER A 169 8.19 -0.58 7.81
N PHE A 170 7.24 0.00 7.09
CA PHE A 170 6.77 1.38 7.29
C PHE A 170 5.49 1.38 8.12
N TYR A 171 5.30 2.44 8.89
CA TYR A 171 4.00 2.80 9.44
C TYR A 171 3.00 3.08 8.31
N ILE A 172 1.74 2.69 8.51
CA ILE A 172 0.69 2.70 7.47
C ILE A 172 0.52 4.06 6.75
N LYS A 173 0.58 5.17 7.49
CA LYS A 173 0.49 6.51 6.88
C LYS A 173 1.73 6.81 6.04
N THR A 174 2.91 6.45 6.51
CA THR A 174 4.18 6.69 5.81
C THR A 174 4.27 5.90 4.51
N VAL A 175 3.84 4.64 4.50
CA VAL A 175 3.81 3.84 3.25
C VAL A 175 2.82 4.44 2.26
N SER A 176 1.65 4.90 2.71
CA SER A 176 0.69 5.58 1.83
C SER A 176 1.26 6.85 1.20
N LEU A 177 2.10 7.58 1.95
CA LEU A 177 2.81 8.79 1.51
C LEU A 177 4.13 8.51 0.78
N SER A 178 4.50 7.24 0.60
CA SER A 178 5.72 6.79 -0.08
C SER A 178 5.42 5.87 -1.26
N ARG A 179 4.13 5.62 -1.55
CA ARG A 179 3.71 4.63 -2.54
C ARG A 179 4.23 4.97 -3.92
N ASN A 180 4.13 6.22 -4.36
CA ASN A 180 4.57 6.57 -5.71
C ASN A 180 6.09 6.42 -5.86
N TYR A 181 6.87 6.81 -4.85
CA TYR A 181 8.32 6.62 -4.84
C TYR A 181 8.69 5.14 -4.99
N LEU A 182 8.05 4.24 -4.24
CA LEU A 182 8.34 2.81 -4.32
C LEU A 182 7.96 2.26 -5.71
N GLU A 183 6.78 2.60 -6.22
CA GLU A 183 6.33 2.16 -7.54
C GLU A 183 7.18 2.73 -8.70
N HIS A 184 7.65 3.97 -8.57
CA HIS A 184 8.58 4.59 -9.51
C HIS A 184 9.86 3.76 -9.67
N TRP A 185 10.47 3.36 -8.55
CA TRP A 185 11.70 2.58 -8.57
C TRP A 185 11.47 1.14 -9.03
N ARG A 186 10.33 0.52 -8.69
CA ARG A 186 9.95 -0.79 -9.24
C ARG A 186 9.79 -0.75 -10.75
N PHE A 187 9.13 0.27 -11.27
CA PHE A 187 8.98 0.48 -12.70
C PHE A 187 10.34 0.74 -13.37
N TYR A 188 11.19 1.56 -12.77
CA TYR A 188 12.55 1.83 -13.25
C TYR A 188 13.40 0.56 -13.32
N ASP A 189 13.44 -0.21 -12.23
CA ASP A 189 14.18 -1.46 -12.16
C ASP A 189 13.66 -2.46 -13.19
N PHE A 190 12.35 -2.60 -13.37
CA PHE A 190 11.79 -3.44 -14.42
C PHE A 190 12.32 -3.07 -15.82
N VAL A 191 12.27 -1.79 -16.19
CA VAL A 191 12.75 -1.34 -17.51
C VAL A 191 14.27 -1.51 -17.65
N LYS A 192 15.02 -1.29 -16.56
CA LYS A 192 16.46 -1.56 -16.51
C LYS A 192 16.76 -3.03 -16.74
N GLN A 193 16.06 -3.93 -16.05
CA GLN A 193 16.23 -5.38 -16.18
C GLN A 193 15.87 -5.87 -17.58
N LEU A 194 14.85 -5.28 -18.22
CA LEU A 194 14.52 -5.58 -19.61
C LEU A 194 15.71 -5.33 -20.54
N HIS A 195 16.42 -4.22 -20.34
CA HIS A 195 17.62 -3.91 -21.11
C HIS A 195 18.82 -4.80 -20.74
N LEU A 196 19.01 -5.13 -19.46
CA LEU A 196 20.10 -6.02 -19.07
C LEU A 196 19.93 -7.44 -19.62
N LYS A 197 18.68 -7.91 -19.77
CA LYS A 197 18.36 -9.21 -20.38
C LYS A 197 18.61 -9.25 -21.89
N ASP A 198 18.38 -8.13 -22.58
CA ASP A 198 18.64 -8.00 -24.02
C ASP A 198 19.41 -6.69 -24.32
N PRO A 199 20.74 -6.72 -24.16
CA PRO A 199 21.57 -5.53 -24.42
C PRO A 199 21.59 -5.16 -25.91
N SER A 200 21.45 -6.15 -26.80
CA SER A 200 21.43 -6.01 -28.26
C SER A 200 20.23 -5.23 -28.79
N PHE A 201 19.09 -5.26 -28.08
CA PHE A 201 17.87 -4.61 -28.54
C PHE A 201 18.08 -3.10 -28.78
N PRO A 202 17.93 -2.57 -30.02
CA PRO A 202 18.32 -1.21 -30.35
C PRO A 202 17.58 -0.14 -29.54
N LEU A 203 18.28 0.91 -29.08
CA LEU A 203 17.67 1.98 -28.28
C LEU A 203 16.51 2.67 -29.03
N LYS A 204 16.59 2.77 -30.36
CA LYS A 204 15.54 3.34 -31.22
C LYS A 204 14.21 2.58 -31.11
N GLU A 205 14.26 1.28 -30.86
CA GLU A 205 13.10 0.39 -30.81
C GLU A 205 12.51 0.24 -29.40
N ARG A 206 13.22 0.71 -28.36
CA ARG A 206 12.78 0.71 -26.94
C ARG A 206 11.67 1.72 -26.69
N THR A 207 10.54 1.50 -27.35
CA THR A 207 9.34 2.34 -27.36
C THR A 207 8.41 2.00 -26.17
N PRO A 208 7.44 2.88 -25.83
CA PRO A 208 6.40 2.55 -24.85
C PRO A 208 5.63 1.26 -25.20
N ARG A 209 5.42 0.97 -26.49
CA ARG A 209 4.75 -0.26 -26.92
C ARG A 209 5.59 -1.50 -26.59
N HIS A 210 6.89 -1.45 -26.80
CA HIS A 210 7.80 -2.55 -26.44
C HIS A 210 7.74 -2.84 -24.93
N ILE A 211 7.83 -1.82 -24.08
CA ILE A 211 7.75 -1.97 -22.62
C ILE A 211 6.39 -2.56 -22.19
N MET A 212 5.29 -2.11 -22.80
CA MET A 212 3.96 -2.65 -22.54
C MET A 212 3.88 -4.15 -22.89
N LEU A 213 4.42 -4.56 -24.04
CA LEU A 213 4.45 -5.96 -24.45
C LEU A 213 5.30 -6.81 -23.49
N ALA A 214 6.46 -6.30 -23.07
CA ALA A 214 7.31 -6.97 -22.09
C ALA A 214 6.63 -7.15 -20.73
N LEU A 215 5.92 -6.12 -20.23
CA LEU A 215 5.10 -6.24 -19.02
C LEU A 215 4.00 -7.29 -19.19
N LYS A 216 3.30 -7.26 -20.32
CA LYS A 216 2.23 -8.21 -20.62
C LYS A 216 2.74 -9.65 -20.67
N HIS A 217 3.94 -9.86 -21.22
CA HIS A 217 4.60 -11.17 -21.24
C HIS A 217 4.93 -11.64 -19.83
N ARG A 218 5.55 -10.78 -19.00
CA ARG A 218 5.87 -11.08 -17.59
C ARG A 218 4.64 -11.53 -16.80
N PHE A 219 3.52 -10.82 -16.93
CA PHE A 219 2.28 -11.19 -16.24
C PHE A 219 1.58 -12.45 -16.79
N ARG A 220 1.97 -12.96 -17.97
CA ARG A 220 1.37 -14.15 -18.58
C ARG A 220 2.19 -15.42 -18.30
N VAL A 221 3.50 -15.36 -18.50
CA VAL A 221 4.37 -16.54 -18.46
C VAL A 221 4.80 -16.83 -17.03
N ASP A 222 5.34 -15.83 -16.33
CA ASP A 222 5.91 -16.03 -14.99
C ASP A 222 4.80 -16.30 -13.95
N ALA A 223 3.62 -15.72 -14.13
CA ALA A 223 2.51 -15.82 -13.17
C ALA A 223 1.79 -17.19 -13.15
N LYS A 224 2.06 -18.07 -14.12
CA LYS A 224 1.38 -19.39 -14.18
C LYS A 224 1.87 -20.32 -13.07
N HIS A 225 3.13 -20.22 -12.67
CA HIS A 225 3.73 -21.11 -11.67
C HIS A 225 4.37 -20.35 -10.51
N HIS A 226 4.01 -19.08 -10.33
CA HIS A 226 4.61 -18.24 -9.30
C HIS A 226 3.56 -17.34 -8.65
N ARG A 227 3.73 -17.07 -7.34
CA ARG A 227 2.88 -16.21 -6.53
C ARG A 227 3.78 -15.27 -5.75
N ASP A 228 3.70 -13.98 -6.07
CA ASP A 228 4.51 -12.95 -5.40
C ASP A 228 4.06 -12.67 -3.95
N GLU A 229 2.77 -12.90 -3.64
CA GLU A 229 2.17 -12.65 -2.33
C GLU A 229 1.54 -13.93 -1.79
N PHE A 230 2.26 -14.63 -0.93
CA PHE A 230 1.83 -15.89 -0.29
C PHE A 230 2.31 -15.93 1.15
N ASP A 231 1.69 -16.81 1.93
CA ASP A 231 2.12 -17.19 3.26
C ASP A 231 2.56 -18.65 3.20
N ALA A 232 3.86 -18.92 3.28
CA ALA A 232 4.41 -20.27 3.18
C ALA A 232 3.87 -21.23 4.25
N GLU A 233 3.36 -20.71 5.38
CA GLU A 233 2.79 -21.53 6.45
C GLU A 233 1.33 -21.93 6.16
N ILE A 234 0.62 -21.13 5.35
CA ILE A 234 -0.81 -21.31 5.05
C ILE A 234 -1.01 -21.91 3.65
N ASP A 235 -0.22 -21.48 2.67
CA ASP A 235 -0.34 -21.82 1.26
C ASP A 235 0.45 -23.11 0.92
N SER A 236 -0.12 -24.27 1.24
CA SER A 236 0.53 -25.60 1.09
C SER A 236 0.98 -25.99 -0.33
N ASP A 237 0.47 -25.29 -1.36
CA ASP A 237 0.81 -25.51 -2.77
C ASP A 237 1.95 -24.61 -3.28
N VAL A 238 2.50 -23.75 -2.42
CA VAL A 238 3.53 -22.77 -2.73
C VAL A 238 4.82 -23.09 -1.96
N ASP A 239 5.98 -23.08 -2.63
CA ASP A 239 7.29 -23.23 -1.96
C ASP A 239 7.78 -21.91 -1.33
N GLU A 240 8.93 -21.93 -0.64
CA GLU A 240 9.50 -20.75 0.02
C GLU A 240 9.87 -19.62 -0.95
N GLU A 241 10.06 -19.97 -2.22
CA GLU A 241 10.35 -19.04 -3.30
C GLU A 241 9.09 -18.50 -3.98
N GLY A 242 7.90 -18.99 -3.64
CA GLY A 242 6.64 -18.56 -4.25
C GLY A 242 6.22 -19.36 -5.47
N ASN A 243 6.93 -20.43 -5.83
CA ASN A 243 6.55 -21.29 -6.95
C ASN A 243 5.41 -22.21 -6.56
N THR A 244 4.43 -22.33 -7.44
CA THR A 244 3.22 -23.11 -7.19
C THR A 244 3.32 -24.47 -7.87
N LYS A 245 3.03 -25.54 -7.12
CA LYS A 245 2.98 -26.92 -7.66
C LYS A 245 1.91 -27.05 -8.75
N ILE A 246 0.81 -26.33 -8.56
CA ILE A 246 -0.33 -26.33 -9.48
C ILE A 246 -0.27 -25.09 -10.36
N PRO A 247 -0.48 -25.21 -11.69
CA PRO A 247 -0.58 -24.06 -12.56
C PRO A 247 -1.76 -23.17 -12.17
N ARG A 248 -1.50 -21.89 -12.01
CA ARG A 248 -2.49 -20.85 -11.76
C ARG A 248 -3.09 -20.36 -13.06
N PHE A 249 -4.30 -19.82 -12.97
CA PHE A 249 -4.93 -19.05 -14.05
C PHE A 249 -4.78 -17.56 -13.75
N PRO A 250 -3.66 -16.92 -14.15
CA PRO A 250 -3.49 -15.49 -13.88
C PRO A 250 -4.60 -14.69 -14.57
N ARG A 251 -5.14 -13.68 -13.88
CA ARG A 251 -6.14 -12.78 -14.46
C ARG A 251 -5.60 -12.18 -15.75
N HIS A 252 -6.41 -12.16 -16.80
CA HIS A 252 -6.06 -11.43 -18.01
C HIS A 252 -5.83 -9.94 -17.72
N VAL A 253 -4.61 -9.47 -17.96
CA VAL A 253 -4.26 -8.04 -17.86
C VAL A 253 -4.40 -7.38 -19.24
N SER A 254 -5.31 -6.42 -19.34
CA SER A 254 -5.54 -5.69 -20.59
C SER A 254 -4.36 -4.73 -20.89
N SER A 255 -4.10 -4.47 -22.17
CA SER A 255 -3.08 -3.48 -22.55
C SER A 255 -3.41 -2.08 -22.03
N ALA A 256 -4.69 -1.73 -21.90
CA ALA A 256 -5.12 -0.46 -21.33
C ALA A 256 -4.73 -0.32 -19.85
N GLU A 257 -4.82 -1.40 -19.08
CA GLU A 257 -4.41 -1.43 -17.67
C GLU A 257 -2.90 -1.22 -17.52
N ILE A 258 -2.10 -1.91 -18.35
CA ILE A 258 -0.64 -1.74 -18.37
C ILE A 258 -0.26 -0.32 -18.77
N TYR A 259 -0.89 0.24 -19.81
CA TYR A 259 -0.67 1.65 -20.17
C TYR A 259 -1.08 2.60 -19.05
N GLY A 260 -2.13 2.28 -18.29
CA GLY A 260 -2.52 3.05 -17.11
C GLY A 260 -1.46 3.05 -16.01
N ALA A 261 -0.87 1.90 -15.72
CA ALA A 261 0.25 1.79 -14.80
C ALA A 261 1.46 2.59 -15.30
N MET A 262 1.88 2.38 -16.55
CA MET A 262 3.01 3.11 -17.16
C MET A 262 2.79 4.63 -17.13
N ALA A 263 1.60 5.09 -17.49
CA ALA A 263 1.26 6.51 -17.53
C ALA A 263 1.21 7.19 -16.15
N SER A 264 1.01 6.40 -15.08
CA SER A 264 1.11 6.89 -13.70
C SER A 264 2.56 7.26 -13.34
N HIS A 265 3.55 6.63 -13.98
CA HIS A 265 4.98 6.82 -13.71
C HIS A 265 5.73 7.57 -14.83
N ALA A 266 5.07 7.84 -15.97
CA ALA A 266 5.72 8.29 -17.20
C ALA A 266 6.54 9.59 -17.05
N GLU A 267 5.96 10.59 -16.38
CA GLU A 267 6.61 11.90 -16.17
C GLU A 267 7.83 11.78 -15.24
N TRP A 268 7.71 11.02 -14.14
CA TRP A 268 8.83 10.78 -13.23
C TRP A 268 9.94 9.99 -13.92
N PHE A 269 9.58 8.94 -14.67
CA PHE A 269 10.54 8.11 -15.38
C PHE A 269 11.28 8.92 -16.45
N LEU A 270 10.59 9.79 -17.18
CA LEU A 270 11.23 10.73 -18.11
C LEU A 270 12.22 11.65 -17.40
N ALA A 271 11.83 12.23 -16.26
CA ALA A 271 12.74 13.06 -15.45
C ALA A 271 13.98 12.27 -15.01
N GLN A 272 13.81 11.03 -14.55
CA GLN A 272 14.90 10.16 -14.10
C GLN A 272 15.90 9.87 -15.23
N GLN A 273 15.39 9.55 -16.42
CA GLN A 273 16.22 9.29 -17.60
C GLN A 273 16.95 10.56 -18.10
N LEU A 274 16.31 11.73 -17.99
CA LEU A 274 16.89 13.01 -18.38
C LEU A 274 17.87 13.58 -17.35
N ALA A 275 17.75 13.22 -16.06
CA ALA A 275 18.60 13.73 -14.98
C ALA A 275 20.03 13.21 -15.09
N SER A 276 20.21 11.94 -15.44
CA SER A 276 21.53 11.36 -15.71
C SER A 276 22.09 11.88 -17.03
N THR A 277 23.35 12.31 -17.03
CA THR A 277 24.09 12.69 -18.25
C THR A 277 24.72 11.49 -18.94
N HIS A 278 24.84 10.35 -18.23
CA HIS A 278 25.50 9.16 -18.75
C HIS A 278 24.55 8.34 -19.64
N SER A 279 25.01 8.02 -20.85
CA SER A 279 24.24 7.25 -21.84
C SER A 279 23.90 5.84 -21.35
N SER A 280 24.76 5.22 -20.51
CA SER A 280 24.53 3.90 -19.89
C SER A 280 23.28 3.82 -19.01
N HIS A 281 22.73 4.96 -18.58
CA HIS A 281 21.50 5.03 -17.80
C HIS A 281 20.26 5.35 -18.65
N THR A 282 20.42 5.39 -19.99
CA THR A 282 19.32 5.63 -20.93
C THR A 282 18.76 4.29 -21.41
N TYR A 283 17.57 3.94 -20.92
CA TYR A 283 16.97 2.63 -21.17
C TYR A 283 15.85 2.65 -22.21
N VAL A 284 15.39 3.83 -22.63
CA VAL A 284 14.26 3.97 -23.55
C VAL A 284 14.54 4.97 -24.65
N ASN A 285 13.81 4.85 -25.76
CA ASN A 285 13.74 5.89 -26.77
C ASN A 285 13.08 7.14 -26.15
N LEU A 286 13.90 8.13 -25.76
CA LEU A 286 13.43 9.33 -25.07
C LEU A 286 12.50 10.19 -25.94
N LYS A 287 12.62 10.13 -27.27
CA LYS A 287 11.75 10.84 -28.22
C LYS A 287 10.34 10.24 -28.20
N GLU A 288 10.24 8.92 -28.30
CA GLU A 288 8.94 8.23 -28.24
C GLU A 288 8.34 8.25 -26.82
N TRP A 289 9.15 8.18 -25.78
CA TRP A 289 8.68 8.30 -24.40
C TRP A 289 8.16 9.71 -24.08
N HIS A 290 8.80 10.76 -24.61
CA HIS A 290 8.33 12.14 -24.51
C HIS A 290 6.96 12.31 -25.19
N LYS A 291 6.79 11.80 -26.42
CA LYS A 291 5.48 11.79 -27.11
C LYS A 291 4.41 11.07 -26.29
N PHE A 292 4.74 9.94 -25.69
CA PHE A 292 3.84 9.21 -24.80
C PHE A 292 3.42 10.05 -23.58
N CYS A 293 4.35 10.74 -22.94
CA CYS A 293 4.04 11.63 -21.83
C CYS A 293 3.11 12.79 -22.24
N LEU A 294 3.28 13.37 -23.44
CA LEU A 294 2.37 14.38 -23.98
C LEU A 294 0.95 13.85 -24.13
N LYS A 295 0.80 12.65 -24.71
CA LYS A 295 -0.50 11.97 -24.83
C LYS A 295 -1.12 11.69 -23.47
N VAL A 296 -0.33 11.26 -22.49
CA VAL A 296 -0.80 11.05 -21.11
C VAL A 296 -1.30 12.36 -20.49
N LYS A 297 -0.59 13.48 -20.69
CA LYS A 297 -1.01 14.81 -20.21
C LYS A 297 -2.36 15.22 -20.81
N GLU A 298 -2.52 15.02 -22.12
CA GLU A 298 -3.76 15.29 -22.84
C GLU A 298 -4.94 14.48 -22.27
N VAL A 299 -4.76 13.16 -22.13
CA VAL A 299 -5.79 12.26 -21.58
C VAL A 299 -6.12 12.62 -20.12
N LYS A 300 -5.12 12.91 -19.27
CA LYS A 300 -5.33 13.36 -17.88
C LYS A 300 -6.15 14.66 -17.83
N SER A 301 -5.89 15.61 -18.74
CA SER A 301 -6.63 16.87 -18.80
C SER A 301 -8.10 16.65 -19.18
N THR A 302 -8.35 15.81 -20.20
CA THR A 302 -9.69 15.42 -20.64
C THR A 302 -10.44 14.69 -19.52
N LYS A 303 -9.76 13.78 -18.83
CA LYS A 303 -10.30 13.06 -17.66
C LYS A 303 -10.71 14.03 -16.55
N ARG A 304 -9.85 14.98 -16.17
CA ARG A 304 -10.18 15.98 -15.14
C ARG A 304 -11.37 16.85 -15.54
N ARG A 305 -11.47 17.22 -16.82
CA ARG A 305 -12.64 17.95 -17.36
C ARG A 305 -13.91 17.10 -17.23
N LEU A 306 -13.87 15.83 -17.62
CA LEU A 306 -15.00 14.91 -17.52
C LEU A 306 -15.39 14.61 -16.06
N GLN A 307 -14.42 14.47 -15.16
CA GLN A 307 -14.67 14.28 -13.71
C GLN A 307 -15.27 15.53 -13.05
N ARG A 308 -14.93 16.73 -13.51
CA ARG A 308 -15.60 17.96 -13.05
C ARG A 308 -17.03 18.05 -13.60
N ALA A 309 -17.28 17.50 -14.78
CA ALA A 309 -18.58 17.53 -15.45
C ALA A 309 -19.54 16.41 -14.99
N LYS A 310 -19.03 15.26 -14.53
CA LYS A 310 -19.83 14.11 -14.07
C LYS A 310 -19.71 13.91 -12.56
N ARG A 311 -20.80 13.47 -11.92
CA ARG A 311 -20.91 13.26 -10.46
C ARG A 311 -19.80 12.33 -9.90
N PRO A 312 -19.38 12.53 -8.63
CA PRO A 312 -18.07 12.14 -8.07
C PRO A 312 -17.78 10.64 -7.88
N TRP A 313 -18.71 9.73 -8.19
CA TRP A 313 -18.62 8.31 -7.84
C TRP A 313 -17.74 7.45 -8.76
N ARG A 314 -17.29 7.97 -9.91
CA ARG A 314 -16.27 7.30 -10.74
C ARG A 314 -14.91 7.97 -10.57
N THR A 315 -14.32 7.82 -9.39
CA THR A 315 -12.88 8.05 -9.18
C THR A 315 -12.11 6.94 -9.88
N TRP A 316 -11.85 7.15 -11.17
CA TRP A 316 -10.87 6.38 -11.93
C TRP A 316 -9.52 6.45 -11.20
N ILE A 317 -9.12 5.35 -10.56
CA ILE A 317 -7.91 5.21 -9.74
C ILE A 317 -6.68 5.15 -10.66
N TRP A 318 -6.36 6.26 -11.29
CA TRP A 318 -5.00 6.51 -11.71
C TRP A 318 -4.42 7.23 -10.50
N SER A 319 -3.39 6.68 -9.88
CA SER A 319 -2.71 7.34 -8.76
C SER A 319 -2.43 8.78 -9.18
N ASP A 320 -3.24 9.72 -8.70
CA ASP A 320 -3.04 11.12 -9.03
C ASP A 320 -1.67 11.46 -8.47
N LEU A 321 -0.73 11.84 -9.36
CA LEU A 321 0.59 12.34 -8.97
C LEU A 321 0.36 13.35 -7.86
N TYR A 322 0.76 13.01 -6.64
CA TYR A 322 0.51 13.88 -5.52
C TYR A 322 1.32 15.16 -5.73
N ILE A 323 0.62 16.28 -5.92
CA ILE A 323 1.24 17.60 -6.00
C ILE A 323 1.19 18.22 -4.60
N PRO A 324 2.35 18.55 -3.98
CA PRO A 324 2.40 19.30 -2.73
C PRO A 324 1.41 20.46 -2.72
N PRO A 325 0.61 20.64 -1.65
CA PRO A 325 -0.36 21.73 -1.56
C PRO A 325 0.28 23.10 -1.81
N SER A 326 1.54 23.26 -1.39
CA SER A 326 2.34 24.47 -1.63
C SER A 326 2.56 24.79 -3.10
N LYS A 327 2.49 23.80 -4.01
CA LYS A 327 2.65 23.97 -5.46
C LYS A 327 1.31 24.09 -6.21
N LYS A 328 0.15 24.08 -5.53
CA LYS A 328 -1.17 24.22 -6.17
C LYS A 328 -1.57 25.67 -6.43
N ARG A 329 -1.01 26.65 -5.72
CA ARG A 329 -1.30 28.08 -5.93
C ARG A 329 -0.35 28.66 -6.97
N GLY A 330 -0.88 29.04 -8.14
CA GLY A 330 -0.20 29.93 -9.09
C GLY A 330 0.71 29.28 -10.13
N ARG A 331 0.55 27.99 -10.46
CA ARG A 331 1.22 27.49 -11.68
C ARG A 331 0.63 28.26 -12.88
N PRO A 332 1.44 29.01 -13.65
CA PRO A 332 0.97 29.55 -14.92
C PRO A 332 0.46 28.38 -15.76
N ALA A 333 -0.65 28.57 -16.47
CA ALA A 333 -1.13 27.58 -17.41
C ALA A 333 0.05 27.22 -18.32
N THR A 334 0.56 26.00 -18.20
CA THR A 334 1.68 25.56 -19.05
C THR A 334 1.20 25.64 -20.48
N GLN A 335 2.02 26.23 -21.36
CA GLN A 335 1.74 26.24 -22.78
C GLN A 335 1.37 24.81 -23.24
N THR A 336 0.30 24.71 -24.00
CA THR A 336 -0.17 23.45 -24.56
C THR A 336 0.97 22.81 -25.34
N GLY A 337 1.40 21.60 -24.95
CA GLY A 337 2.48 20.88 -25.63
C GLY A 337 3.80 20.73 -24.86
N THR A 338 3.96 21.32 -23.67
CA THR A 338 5.18 21.13 -22.85
C THR A 338 4.94 20.25 -21.62
N ILE A 339 5.96 19.50 -21.17
CA ILE A 339 5.91 18.67 -19.95
C ILE A 339 6.64 19.41 -18.82
N ASP A 340 5.93 19.65 -17.71
CA ASP A 340 6.51 20.30 -16.53
C ASP A 340 7.16 19.26 -15.60
N LEU A 341 8.50 19.13 -15.69
CA LEU A 341 9.29 18.23 -14.84
C LEU A 341 9.83 18.93 -13.57
N SER A 342 9.50 20.21 -13.33
CA SER A 342 9.88 20.94 -12.11
C SER A 342 9.40 20.32 -10.78
N PRO A 343 8.34 19.47 -10.72
CA PRO A 343 8.01 18.74 -9.51
C PRO A 343 9.14 17.86 -8.99
N PHE A 344 9.98 17.33 -9.88
CA PHE A 344 11.02 16.32 -9.58
C PHE A 344 12.39 16.91 -9.22
N GLY A 345 12.47 18.23 -9.03
CA GLY A 345 13.71 18.93 -8.66
C GLY A 345 14.18 19.89 -9.74
N ALA A 346 15.33 20.52 -9.50
CA ALA A 346 15.99 21.43 -10.43
C ALA A 346 17.21 20.76 -11.06
N VAL A 347 17.40 20.97 -12.35
CA VAL A 347 18.59 20.55 -13.10
C VAL A 347 19.33 21.77 -13.66
N PRO A 348 20.67 21.75 -13.76
CA PRO A 348 21.41 22.77 -14.47
C PRO A 348 20.92 22.90 -15.92
N GLY A 349 20.67 24.14 -16.37
CA GLY A 349 20.11 24.45 -17.69
C GLY A 349 18.59 24.32 -17.81
N GLY A 350 17.90 23.84 -16.76
CA GLY A 350 16.45 23.66 -16.78
C GLY A 350 16.00 22.39 -17.51
N TRP A 351 14.76 21.99 -17.26
CA TRP A 351 14.19 20.78 -17.86
C TRP A 351 13.91 20.95 -19.35
N ASP A 352 13.46 22.13 -19.78
CA ASP A 352 13.10 22.40 -21.17
C ASP A 352 14.30 22.24 -22.11
N ALA A 353 15.48 22.74 -21.72
CA ALA A 353 16.71 22.56 -22.51
C ALA A 353 17.10 21.07 -22.62
N ARG A 354 16.90 20.26 -21.58
CA ARG A 354 17.18 18.83 -21.62
C ARG A 354 16.18 18.07 -22.49
N ILE A 355 14.90 18.43 -22.42
CA ILE A 355 13.85 17.87 -23.28
C ILE A 355 14.15 18.20 -24.74
N GLN A 356 14.43 19.46 -25.04
CA GLN A 356 14.76 19.92 -26.39
C GLN A 356 15.95 19.11 -26.96
N LYS A 357 17.07 19.08 -26.24
CA LYS A 357 18.29 18.41 -26.67
C LYS A 357 18.17 16.87 -26.78
N ARG A 358 17.49 16.20 -25.83
CA ARG A 358 17.52 14.73 -25.71
C ARG A 358 16.26 14.02 -26.20
N CYS A 359 15.15 14.75 -26.37
CA CYS A 359 13.89 14.17 -26.84
C CYS A 359 13.49 14.69 -28.22
N ILE A 360 13.70 15.99 -28.50
CA ILE A 360 13.19 16.62 -29.74
C ILE A 360 14.26 16.58 -30.83
N ASP A 361 15.40 17.20 -30.54
CA ASP A 361 16.54 17.36 -31.46
C ASP A 361 17.45 16.13 -31.50
N TYR A 362 17.15 15.11 -30.70
CA TYR A 362 17.95 13.91 -30.67
C TYR A 362 17.76 13.09 -31.94
N GLU A 363 18.85 12.94 -32.67
CA GLU A 363 18.98 12.03 -33.80
C GLU A 363 19.73 10.79 -33.33
N PHE A 364 19.18 9.62 -33.64
CA PHE A 364 19.88 8.37 -33.38
C PHE A 364 21.06 8.31 -34.33
N PRO A 365 22.28 7.99 -33.85
CA PRO A 365 23.39 7.70 -34.73
C PRO A 365 22.93 6.65 -35.75
N GLU A 366 23.08 6.96 -37.04
CA GLU A 366 23.01 5.95 -38.07
C GLU A 366 24.20 5.03 -37.82
N PHE A 367 23.96 3.92 -37.14
CA PHE A 367 24.92 2.83 -37.16
C PHE A 367 24.97 2.40 -38.61
N GLY A 368 26.06 2.79 -39.29
CA GLY A 368 26.32 2.37 -40.66
C GLY A 368 26.10 0.87 -40.73
N ASP A 369 25.38 0.45 -41.75
CA ASP A 369 24.99 -0.93 -42.05
C ASP A 369 26.23 -1.78 -42.43
N GLU A 370 27.37 -1.54 -41.78
CA GLU A 370 28.61 -2.25 -41.94
C GLU A 370 28.51 -3.58 -41.19
N GLY A 371 27.77 -4.50 -41.80
CA GLY A 371 28.07 -5.93 -41.69
C GLY A 371 27.73 -6.59 -40.35
N TYR A 372 26.63 -6.20 -39.69
CA TYR A 372 25.89 -7.25 -39.00
C TYR A 372 25.34 -8.15 -40.09
N LEU A 373 26.05 -9.24 -40.34
CA LEU A 373 25.53 -10.38 -41.09
C LEU A 373 24.15 -10.65 -40.50
N ASN A 374 23.11 -10.28 -41.25
CA ASN A 374 21.82 -10.94 -41.15
C ASN A 374 22.11 -12.42 -41.41
N GLU A 375 22.49 -13.17 -40.37
CA GLU A 375 21.92 -14.49 -40.23
C GLU A 375 20.43 -14.23 -40.29
N GLU A 376 19.85 -14.53 -41.46
CA GLU A 376 18.43 -14.69 -41.63
C GLU A 376 17.99 -15.61 -40.48
N VAL A 377 17.52 -15.01 -39.40
CA VAL A 377 16.63 -15.70 -38.48
C VAL A 377 15.45 -15.99 -39.38
N GLU A 378 15.45 -17.20 -39.94
CA GLU A 378 14.33 -17.75 -40.70
C GLU A 378 13.07 -17.37 -39.94
N ASP A 379 12.29 -16.52 -40.58
CA ASP A 379 10.97 -16.16 -40.14
C ASP A 379 10.17 -17.46 -40.19
N HIS A 380 10.20 -18.23 -39.09
CA HIS A 380 9.27 -19.32 -38.83
C HIS A 380 7.89 -18.70 -38.55
N ALA A 381 7.37 -17.99 -39.55
CA ALA A 381 5.97 -17.77 -39.78
C ALA A 381 5.32 -19.09 -40.22
N VAL A 382 5.33 -20.08 -39.33
CA VAL A 382 4.36 -21.19 -39.32
C VAL A 382 3.94 -21.39 -37.87
N HIS A 383 3.26 -20.40 -37.30
CA HIS A 383 2.27 -20.71 -36.28
C HIS A 383 1.14 -21.47 -36.97
N GLY A 384 1.33 -22.79 -36.99
CA GLY A 384 0.30 -23.74 -37.34
C GLY A 384 -0.98 -23.42 -36.60
N ARG A 385 -2.09 -23.49 -37.32
CA ARG A 385 -3.34 -23.93 -36.70
C ARG A 385 -3.02 -25.21 -35.91
N PRO A 386 -3.59 -25.42 -34.72
CA PRO A 386 -3.46 -26.70 -34.03
C PRO A 386 -3.93 -27.80 -34.99
N ILE A 387 -3.00 -28.61 -35.48
CA ILE A 387 -3.34 -29.90 -36.07
C ILE A 387 -3.62 -30.76 -34.85
N TYR A 388 -4.91 -30.97 -34.57
CA TYR A 388 -5.34 -31.95 -33.60
C TYR A 388 -4.92 -33.33 -34.12
N ASP A 389 -4.15 -34.06 -33.33
CA ASP A 389 -3.83 -35.46 -33.60
C ASP A 389 -5.14 -36.24 -33.78
N ARG A 390 -5.20 -37.00 -34.87
CA ARG A 390 -6.39 -37.73 -35.35
C ARG A 390 -6.71 -38.99 -34.53
N ASP A 391 -6.12 -39.11 -33.34
CA ASP A 391 -6.07 -40.35 -32.56
C ASP A 391 -6.84 -40.24 -31.25
N MET A 392 -7.58 -39.14 -31.02
CA MET A 392 -8.59 -39.06 -29.96
C MET A 392 -9.86 -39.80 -30.40
N PRO A 393 -10.22 -40.94 -29.79
CA PRO A 393 -11.49 -41.60 -30.07
C PRO A 393 -12.63 -40.62 -29.77
N SER A 394 -13.46 -40.39 -30.79
CA SER A 394 -14.67 -39.59 -30.73
C SER A 394 -15.72 -40.30 -29.88
N GLU A 395 -15.60 -40.20 -28.55
CA GLU A 395 -16.71 -40.45 -27.63
C GLU A 395 -17.39 -39.12 -27.31
N ASP A 396 -18.49 -38.91 -28.02
CA ASP A 396 -19.73 -38.23 -27.62
C ASP A 396 -19.67 -37.44 -26.30
N SER A 397 -18.97 -36.30 -26.33
CA SER A 397 -19.08 -35.29 -25.29
C SER A 397 -20.05 -34.23 -25.82
N SER A 398 -21.28 -34.27 -25.31
CA SER A 398 -22.29 -33.26 -25.54
C SER A 398 -21.69 -31.86 -25.34
N PRO A 399 -22.02 -30.88 -26.19
CA PRO A 399 -21.52 -29.52 -26.02
C PRO A 399 -21.92 -29.01 -24.63
N PRO A 400 -21.02 -28.34 -23.88
CA PRO A 400 -21.40 -27.67 -22.66
C PRO A 400 -22.50 -26.64 -23.01
N PRO A 401 -23.53 -26.48 -22.16
CA PRO A 401 -24.54 -25.47 -22.40
C PRO A 401 -23.85 -24.12 -22.54
N ASP A 402 -24.18 -23.39 -23.61
CA ASP A 402 -23.79 -22.01 -23.82
C ASP A 402 -24.17 -21.23 -22.57
N SER A 403 -23.19 -21.05 -21.67
CA SER A 403 -23.29 -20.12 -20.56
C SER A 403 -23.16 -18.74 -21.17
N SER A 404 -24.28 -18.24 -21.69
CA SER A 404 -24.50 -16.83 -21.92
C SER A 404 -24.37 -16.15 -20.56
N SER A 405 -23.14 -15.76 -20.24
CA SER A 405 -22.82 -14.77 -19.23
C SER A 405 -23.45 -13.46 -19.66
N ASP A 406 -24.77 -13.39 -19.48
CA ASP A 406 -25.53 -12.16 -19.48
C ASP A 406 -25.08 -11.43 -18.21
N ASP A 407 -23.96 -10.72 -18.32
CA ASP A 407 -23.60 -9.62 -17.43
C ASP A 407 -24.63 -8.49 -17.65
N SER A 408 -25.89 -8.79 -17.36
CA SER A 408 -26.90 -7.78 -17.19
C SER A 408 -26.44 -7.00 -15.96
N ASP A 409 -25.81 -5.85 -16.22
CA ASP A 409 -25.63 -4.75 -15.29
C ASP A 409 -26.97 -4.53 -14.57
N TYR A 410 -27.17 -5.22 -13.44
CA TYR A 410 -28.25 -4.95 -12.50
C TYR A 410 -27.89 -3.62 -11.84
N ASN A 411 -28.04 -2.54 -12.60
CA ASN A 411 -27.95 -1.18 -12.11
C ASN A 411 -29.26 -0.91 -11.37
N VAL A 412 -29.39 -1.51 -10.19
CA VAL A 412 -30.62 -1.43 -9.41
C VAL A 412 -30.70 -0.02 -8.82
N PRO A 413 -31.54 0.89 -9.36
CA PRO A 413 -31.41 2.32 -9.07
C PRO A 413 -31.69 2.67 -7.61
N TRP A 414 -32.35 1.77 -6.87
CA TRP A 414 -32.72 1.96 -5.46
C TRP A 414 -31.55 1.75 -4.49
N ILE A 415 -30.49 1.01 -4.83
CA ILE A 415 -29.32 0.83 -3.95
C ILE A 415 -28.66 2.17 -3.65
N ASN A 416 -28.65 3.08 -4.64
CA ASN A 416 -28.13 4.43 -4.49
C ASN A 416 -28.91 5.29 -3.47
N LYS A 417 -30.08 4.83 -3.01
CA LYS A 417 -30.87 5.48 -1.97
C LYS A 417 -30.46 5.03 -0.56
N ILE A 418 -29.71 3.94 -0.40
CA ILE A 418 -29.21 3.49 0.90
C ILE A 418 -27.98 4.34 1.26
N PRO A 419 -28.03 5.12 2.35
CA PRO A 419 -26.86 5.84 2.83
C PRO A 419 -25.66 4.92 3.07
N LEU A 420 -24.48 5.32 2.59
CA LEU A 420 -23.26 4.50 2.69
C LEU A 420 -22.91 4.11 4.14
N TRP A 421 -23.26 4.94 5.12
CA TRP A 421 -22.98 4.68 6.54
C TRP A 421 -23.80 3.51 7.13
N LEU A 422 -24.93 3.12 6.50
CA LEU A 422 -25.69 1.92 6.88
C LEU A 422 -24.97 0.64 6.44
N MET A 423 -24.19 0.73 5.37
CA MET A 423 -23.45 -0.38 4.75
C MET A 423 -22.06 -0.58 5.36
N GLN A 424 -21.65 0.28 6.29
CA GLN A 424 -20.36 0.21 6.96
C GLN A 424 -20.56 -0.30 8.38
N ASP A 425 -19.69 -1.21 8.81
CA ASP A 425 -19.68 -1.64 10.21
C ASP A 425 -19.45 -0.42 11.12
N PRO A 426 -20.27 -0.26 12.17
CA PRO A 426 -20.13 0.88 13.05
C PRO A 426 -18.81 0.78 13.82
N VAL A 427 -17.95 1.78 13.66
CA VAL A 427 -16.64 1.84 14.32
C VAL A 427 -16.70 2.76 15.53
N MET A 428 -16.44 2.23 16.73
CA MET A 428 -16.06 3.03 17.89
C MET A 428 -14.54 3.15 18.00
N ARG A 429 -14.04 4.38 18.17
CA ARG A 429 -12.59 4.59 18.35
C ARG A 429 -12.19 4.27 19.80
N PRO A 430 -10.97 3.75 20.03
CA PRO A 430 -10.45 3.56 21.39
C PRO A 430 -10.55 4.85 22.21
N GLY A 431 -11.10 4.76 23.42
CA GLY A 431 -11.31 5.89 24.33
C GLY A 431 -12.60 6.69 24.09
N GLN A 432 -13.44 6.33 23.11
CA GLN A 432 -14.79 6.87 23.02
C GLN A 432 -15.74 6.07 23.90
N VAL A 433 -16.39 6.76 24.85
CA VAL A 433 -17.47 6.20 25.69
C VAL A 433 -18.86 6.45 25.13
N ARG A 434 -18.96 7.20 24.02
CA ARG A 434 -20.22 7.56 23.39
C ARG A 434 -20.14 7.38 21.88
N TRP A 435 -21.08 6.64 21.33
CA TRP A 435 -21.29 6.51 19.90
C TRP A 435 -22.54 7.31 19.48
N THR A 436 -22.49 7.98 18.34
CA THR A 436 -23.60 8.79 17.81
C THR A 436 -23.94 8.30 16.42
N CYS A 437 -25.23 8.13 16.13
CA CYS A 437 -25.70 7.72 14.80
C CYS A 437 -25.18 8.71 13.72
N PRO A 438 -24.62 8.23 12.60
CA PRO A 438 -24.14 9.10 11.52
C PRO A 438 -25.25 9.85 10.77
N ASP A 439 -26.52 9.44 10.88
CA ASP A 439 -27.65 10.16 10.29
C ASP A 439 -27.85 11.51 11.00
N GLN A 440 -27.69 12.61 10.25
CA GLN A 440 -27.88 13.98 10.75
C GLN A 440 -29.29 14.24 11.32
N LYS A 441 -30.28 13.45 10.89
CA LYS A 441 -31.66 13.55 11.38
C LYS A 441 -31.93 12.66 12.59
N CYS A 442 -31.02 11.74 12.90
CA CYS A 442 -31.15 10.84 14.04
C CYS A 442 -30.44 11.43 15.26
N ARG A 443 -31.14 11.51 16.40
CA ARG A 443 -30.55 11.93 17.69
C ARG A 443 -30.10 10.76 18.55
N TYR A 444 -30.20 9.54 18.03
CA TYR A 444 -29.80 8.35 18.76
C TYR A 444 -28.30 8.37 19.01
N HIS A 445 -27.95 8.10 20.25
CA HIS A 445 -26.59 7.92 20.71
C HIS A 445 -26.57 6.82 21.76
N LEU A 446 -25.51 6.04 21.74
CA LEU A 446 -25.22 5.02 22.74
C LEU A 446 -24.17 5.60 23.68
N ASP A 447 -24.50 5.75 24.95
CA ASP A 447 -23.55 6.10 26.00
C ASP A 447 -23.23 4.84 26.79
N LEU A 448 -21.96 4.45 26.80
CA LEU A 448 -21.49 3.25 27.50
C LEU A 448 -21.65 3.37 29.02
N LEU A 449 -21.68 4.59 29.55
CA LEU A 449 -21.88 4.84 30.98
C LEU A 449 -23.36 4.75 31.35
N GLU A 450 -24.26 5.00 30.40
CA GLU A 450 -25.71 5.05 30.61
C GLU A 450 -26.45 4.12 29.62
N MET A 451 -25.98 2.88 29.47
CA MET A 451 -26.61 1.95 28.53
C MET A 451 -28.05 1.63 28.93
N ARG A 452 -28.95 1.82 27.95
CA ARG A 452 -30.34 1.37 27.99
C ARG A 452 -30.41 -0.14 27.75
N ARG A 453 -31.41 -0.79 28.35
CA ARG A 453 -31.71 -2.20 28.11
C ARG A 453 -32.23 -2.40 26.68
N SER A 454 -31.62 -3.34 25.97
CA SER A 454 -31.99 -3.86 24.65
C SER A 454 -32.68 -5.20 24.87
N THR A 455 -33.55 -5.54 23.93
CA THR A 455 -34.32 -6.79 23.94
C THR A 455 -33.49 -8.00 23.55
N LYS A 456 -32.30 -7.80 22.97
CA LYS A 456 -31.45 -8.88 22.42
C LYS A 456 -30.47 -9.50 23.40
N PHE A 457 -30.11 -8.80 24.48
CA PHE A 457 -29.09 -9.28 25.41
C PHE A 457 -29.70 -9.76 26.71
N SER A 458 -29.06 -10.77 27.29
CA SER A 458 -29.35 -11.28 28.62
C SER A 458 -28.84 -10.33 29.71
N ASP A 459 -29.41 -10.42 30.93
CA ASP A 459 -28.95 -9.61 32.07
C ASP A 459 -27.42 -9.75 32.35
N PRO A 460 -26.80 -10.95 32.26
CA PRO A 460 -25.35 -11.10 32.44
C PRO A 460 -24.50 -10.35 31.42
N GLU A 461 -24.92 -10.27 30.15
CA GLU A 461 -24.21 -9.52 29.11
C GLU A 461 -24.31 -8.01 29.37
N TYR A 462 -25.46 -7.57 29.89
CA TYR A 462 -25.65 -6.20 30.35
C TYR A 462 -24.77 -5.85 31.55
N ASP A 463 -24.69 -6.75 32.53
CA ASP A 463 -23.84 -6.57 33.70
C ASP A 463 -22.35 -6.59 33.32
N PHE A 464 -21.97 -7.44 32.34
CA PHE A 464 -20.62 -7.44 31.76
C PHE A 464 -20.28 -6.07 31.18
N LEU A 465 -21.17 -5.49 30.37
CA LEU A 465 -20.97 -4.19 29.72
C LEU A 465 -21.02 -2.98 30.68
N ARG A 466 -21.51 -3.15 31.92
CA ARG A 466 -21.53 -2.10 32.96
C ARG A 466 -20.33 -2.13 33.90
N ASN A 467 -19.41 -3.07 33.72
CA ASN A 467 -18.24 -3.18 34.58
C ASN A 467 -17.27 -2.00 34.36
N ASP A 468 -16.89 -1.30 35.43
CA ASP A 468 -15.99 -0.14 35.40
C ASP A 468 -14.58 -0.45 34.83
N SER A 469 -14.22 -1.73 34.72
CA SER A 469 -12.92 -2.19 34.22
C SER A 469 -12.89 -2.52 32.71
N LEU A 470 -13.95 -2.22 31.96
CA LEU A 470 -14.02 -2.56 30.54
C LEU A 470 -13.05 -1.77 29.69
N ASN A 471 -12.33 -2.49 28.84
CA ASN A 471 -11.60 -1.90 27.73
C ASN A 471 -12.49 -1.98 26.48
N VAL A 472 -12.87 -0.82 25.95
CA VAL A 472 -13.68 -0.72 24.72
C VAL A 472 -13.02 -1.45 23.54
N GLY A 473 -11.69 -1.62 23.55
CA GLY A 473 -10.99 -2.37 22.51
C GLY A 473 -11.15 -3.90 22.56
N ASP A 474 -11.74 -4.45 23.61
CA ASP A 474 -11.88 -5.90 23.77
C ASP A 474 -12.92 -6.47 22.79
N ILE A 475 -12.61 -7.62 22.19
CA ILE A 475 -13.44 -8.26 21.15
C ILE A 475 -14.89 -8.51 21.64
N PRO A 476 -15.11 -9.09 22.84
CA PRO A 476 -16.48 -9.35 23.32
C PRO A 476 -17.29 -8.06 23.53
N VAL A 477 -16.61 -6.98 23.93
CA VAL A 477 -17.24 -5.67 24.14
C VAL A 477 -17.66 -5.09 22.79
N GLN A 478 -16.78 -5.14 21.78
CA GLN A 478 -17.10 -4.71 20.42
C GLN A 478 -18.27 -5.50 19.82
N GLU A 479 -18.32 -6.83 19.99
CA GLU A 479 -19.41 -7.66 19.46
C GLU A 479 -20.78 -7.30 20.05
N LEU A 480 -20.88 -7.14 21.38
CA LEU A 480 -22.13 -6.74 22.02
C LEU A 480 -22.57 -5.33 21.60
N LEU A 481 -21.62 -4.41 21.46
CA LEU A 481 -21.89 -3.05 21.00
C LEU A 481 -22.35 -2.99 19.56
N LEU A 482 -21.73 -3.77 18.69
CA LEU A 482 -22.18 -3.95 17.31
C LEU A 482 -23.63 -4.43 17.29
N GLY A 483 -24.01 -5.38 18.14
CA GLY A 483 -25.38 -5.87 18.23
C GLY A 483 -26.41 -4.79 18.61
N ILE A 484 -26.09 -3.91 19.58
CA ILE A 484 -26.95 -2.77 19.95
C ILE A 484 -27.09 -1.79 18.78
N ILE A 485 -25.98 -1.48 18.11
CA ILE A 485 -25.98 -0.53 17.00
C ILE A 485 -26.72 -1.10 15.79
N GLU A 486 -26.60 -2.41 15.53
CA GLU A 486 -27.33 -3.10 14.48
C GLU A 486 -28.85 -3.08 14.69
N GLU A 487 -29.31 -3.22 15.94
CA GLU A 487 -30.73 -3.04 16.28
C GLU A 487 -31.21 -1.64 15.88
N HIS A 488 -30.42 -0.59 16.19
CA HIS A 488 -30.76 0.76 15.76
C HIS A 488 -30.67 0.96 14.23
N TYR A 489 -29.68 0.36 13.55
CA TYR A 489 -29.59 0.40 12.10
C TYR A 489 -30.78 -0.30 11.42
N HIS A 490 -31.32 -1.36 12.04
CA HIS A 490 -32.53 -2.01 11.58
C HIS A 490 -33.73 -1.05 11.54
N GLU A 491 -33.90 -0.16 12.53
CA GLU A 491 -34.93 0.88 12.49
C GLU A 491 -34.78 1.82 11.28
N HIS A 492 -33.56 2.16 10.91
CA HIS A 492 -33.29 2.98 9.71
C HIS A 492 -33.59 2.24 8.43
N TYR A 493 -33.24 0.95 8.34
CA TYR A 493 -33.58 0.12 7.20
C TYR A 493 -35.10 0.05 7.01
N MET A 494 -35.84 -0.21 8.08
CA MET A 494 -37.31 -0.25 8.06
C MET A 494 -37.91 1.10 7.65
N ARG A 495 -37.40 2.22 8.18
CA ARG A 495 -37.85 3.58 7.80
C ARG A 495 -37.60 3.89 6.32
N LEU A 496 -36.56 3.30 5.73
CA LEU A 496 -36.23 3.45 4.31
C LEU A 496 -36.97 2.44 3.40
N GLY A 497 -37.73 1.51 3.98
CA GLY A 497 -38.45 0.46 3.24
C GLY A 497 -37.55 -0.70 2.82
N PHE A 498 -36.55 -1.05 3.64
CA PHE A 498 -35.65 -2.17 3.40
C PHE A 498 -35.62 -3.10 4.62
N ASN A 499 -35.46 -4.39 4.35
CA ASN A 499 -35.16 -5.41 5.35
C ASN A 499 -33.82 -6.05 5.00
N VAL A 500 -32.88 -6.01 5.94
CA VAL A 500 -31.54 -6.58 5.75
C VAL A 500 -31.45 -7.88 6.53
N VAL A 501 -31.32 -8.98 5.81
CA VAL A 501 -31.14 -10.32 6.37
C VAL A 501 -29.66 -10.67 6.25
N LYS A 502 -28.95 -10.65 7.38
CA LYS A 502 -27.59 -11.20 7.46
C LYS A 502 -27.72 -12.71 7.71
N SER A 503 -27.19 -13.54 6.82
CA SER A 503 -27.16 -14.99 7.02
C SER A 503 -25.72 -15.47 7.21
N THR A 504 -25.45 -16.06 8.37
CA THR A 504 -24.20 -16.77 8.69
C THR A 504 -24.47 -18.27 8.58
N THR A 505 -24.33 -18.83 7.38
CA THR A 505 -24.39 -20.28 7.16
C THR A 505 -22.98 -20.87 7.15
N GLY A 506 -22.56 -21.48 8.27
CA GLY A 506 -21.29 -22.21 8.40
C GLY A 506 -20.03 -21.33 8.47
N ASN A 507 -18.85 -21.94 8.31
CA ASN A 507 -17.52 -21.30 8.29
C ASN A 507 -17.29 -20.33 7.11
N MET A 508 -18.35 -19.86 6.43
CA MET A 508 -18.27 -18.94 5.31
C MET A 508 -18.48 -17.49 5.74
N LYS A 509 -17.93 -16.55 4.95
CA LYS A 509 -18.09 -15.11 5.17
C LYS A 509 -19.59 -14.76 5.24
N PRO A 510 -20.00 -13.84 6.15
CA PRO A 510 -21.39 -13.43 6.27
C PRO A 510 -21.90 -12.89 4.93
N LYS A 511 -23.02 -13.45 4.44
CA LYS A 511 -23.74 -12.90 3.29
C LYS A 511 -24.78 -11.91 3.80
N VAL A 512 -24.78 -10.71 3.24
CA VAL A 512 -25.77 -9.67 3.53
C VAL A 512 -26.78 -9.64 2.39
N ARG A 513 -28.03 -10.01 2.68
CA ARG A 513 -29.14 -9.94 1.72
C ARG A 513 -30.01 -8.73 2.05
N VAL A 514 -30.20 -7.82 1.10
CA VAL A 514 -31.09 -6.66 1.25
C VAL A 514 -32.36 -6.91 0.45
N VAL A 515 -33.49 -7.00 1.14
CA VAL A 515 -34.82 -7.17 0.56
C VAL A 515 -35.56 -5.84 0.66
N ARG A 516 -36.11 -5.35 -0.45
CA ARG A 516 -36.96 -4.17 -0.41
C ARG A 516 -38.33 -4.54 0.16
N TRP A 517 -38.77 -3.82 1.18
CA TRP A 517 -40.09 -3.97 1.77
C TRP A 517 -41.00 -2.90 1.16
N GLU A 518 -41.87 -3.31 0.24
CA GLU A 518 -42.97 -2.46 -0.23
C GLU A 518 -44.22 -2.84 0.58
N PRO A 519 -44.79 -1.94 1.41
CA PRO A 519 -46.11 -2.19 1.98
C PRO A 519 -47.11 -2.24 0.82
N ASP A 520 -47.84 -3.35 0.71
CA ASP A 520 -48.92 -3.50 -0.27
C ASP A 520 -49.90 -2.32 -0.13
N ARG A 521 -49.93 -1.45 -1.13
CA ARG A 521 -50.85 -0.31 -1.19
C ARG A 521 -52.24 -0.69 -1.69
N GLU A 522 -52.51 -1.97 -1.94
CA GLU A 522 -53.73 -2.43 -2.62
C GLU A 522 -54.73 -3.19 -1.72
N SER A 523 -54.50 -3.36 -0.41
CA SER A 523 -55.39 -4.15 0.46
C SER A 523 -56.26 -3.35 1.45
N GLU A 524 -56.58 -2.09 1.18
CA GLU A 524 -57.55 -1.34 2.01
C GLU A 524 -59.02 -1.76 1.80
N ASN A 525 -59.33 -2.75 0.93
CA ASN A 525 -60.72 -3.04 0.57
C ASN A 525 -61.18 -4.51 0.53
N ASP A 526 -60.43 -5.49 1.05
CA ASP A 526 -60.98 -6.86 1.16
C ASP A 526 -60.67 -7.53 2.50
N HIS A 527 -61.75 -7.85 3.23
CA HIS A 527 -61.75 -8.63 4.46
C HIS A 527 -61.66 -10.13 4.16
N SER A 528 -60.49 -10.58 3.70
CA SER A 528 -60.18 -12.01 3.67
C SER A 528 -58.72 -12.24 4.06
N ASP A 529 -58.52 -13.10 5.06
CA ASP A 529 -57.22 -13.62 5.52
C ASP A 529 -56.53 -14.43 4.41
N GLU A 530 -56.01 -13.77 3.38
CA GLU A 530 -55.12 -14.39 2.38
C GLU A 530 -53.69 -13.86 2.51
N ASP A 531 -52.75 -14.80 2.44
CA ASP A 531 -51.32 -14.65 2.66
C ASP A 531 -50.68 -13.49 1.86
N LEU A 532 -49.96 -12.62 2.59
CA LEU A 532 -49.17 -11.48 2.09
C LEU A 532 -48.16 -11.91 1.00
N LYS A 533 -48.29 -11.36 -0.22
CA LYS A 533 -47.35 -11.59 -1.32
C LYS A 533 -46.20 -10.59 -1.29
N VAL A 534 -45.05 -10.99 -0.73
CA VAL A 534 -43.81 -10.21 -0.77
C VAL A 534 -43.16 -10.29 -2.16
N LYS A 535 -42.96 -9.15 -2.85
CA LYS A 535 -42.09 -9.08 -4.03
C LYS A 535 -40.62 -9.10 -3.59
N GLU A 536 -39.95 -10.23 -3.82
CA GLU A 536 -38.53 -10.38 -3.52
C GLU A 536 -37.66 -9.96 -4.72
N GLU A 537 -36.93 -8.84 -4.60
CA GLU A 537 -35.80 -8.52 -5.47
C GLU A 537 -34.49 -8.90 -4.74
N TYR A 538 -33.62 -9.66 -5.42
CA TYR A 538 -32.44 -10.28 -4.82
C TYR A 538 -31.16 -9.54 -5.22
N MET A 539 -30.27 -9.33 -4.25
CA MET A 539 -28.88 -8.96 -4.51
C MET A 539 -27.96 -9.50 -3.41
N ASP A 540 -26.92 -10.23 -3.81
CA ASP A 540 -25.81 -10.66 -2.95
C ASP A 540 -24.78 -9.52 -2.88
N LEU A 541 -24.47 -9.05 -1.66
CA LEU A 541 -23.47 -7.99 -1.39
C LEU A 541 -22.10 -8.54 -0.99
#